data_AF-W4RZL7-F1
#
_entry.id   AF-W4RZL7-F1
#
_cell.length_a   1.000
_cell.length_b   1.000
_cell.length_c   1.000
_cell.angle_alpha   90.00
_cell.angle_beta   90.00
_cell.angle_gamma   90.00
#
_symmetry.space_group_name_H-M   'P 1'
#
loop_
_entity.id
_entity.type
_entity.pdbx_description
1 polymer ?
#
loop_
_entity_poly.entity_id
_entity_poly.type
_entity_poly.pdbx_seq_one_letter_code
_entity_poly.pdbx_strand_id
1 'polypeptide(L)' 'MAPSWGVPLCLKVPKSDVFAVLSADAAGIVATMFCLERLFDDSANQADINGMIKRYHHLGAFATMHNEAHMLYQVIEHIG' A
#
# COMPACT_ATOMS: atom_id res chain seq x y z
N MET A 1 -2.62 7.43 4.55
CA MET A 1 -2.56 7.67 6.01
C MET A 1 -1.39 6.85 6.55
N ALA A 2 -0.75 7.25 7.63
CA ALA A 2 0.37 6.49 8.21
C ALA A 2 0.30 6.42 9.73
N PRO A 3 0.72 5.29 10.34
CA PRO A 3 0.95 5.20 11.78
C PRO A 3 1.96 6.25 12.26
N SER A 4 1.74 6.82 13.44
CA SER A 4 2.65 7.79 14.06
C SER A 4 3.68 7.09 14.97
N TRP A 5 4.36 6.08 14.45
CA TRP A 5 5.33 5.29 15.21
C TRP A 5 6.75 5.69 14.85
N GLY A 6 7.59 5.92 15.86
CA GLY A 6 8.99 6.34 15.70
C GLY A 6 9.98 5.19 15.48
N VAL A 7 9.49 3.99 15.21
CA VAL A 7 10.29 2.77 15.06
C VAL A 7 9.96 2.07 13.73
N PRO A 8 10.93 1.39 13.10
CA PRO A 8 10.67 0.56 11.93
C PRO A 8 9.70 -0.58 12.23
N LEU A 9 8.86 -0.91 11.25
CA LEU A 9 7.81 -1.91 11.34
C LEU A 9 8.10 -3.05 10.40
N CYS A 10 8.10 -4.27 10.94
CA CYS A 10 8.19 -5.48 10.15
C CYS A 10 6.78 -5.86 9.67
N LEU A 11 6.56 -5.77 8.37
CA LEU A 11 5.32 -6.17 7.72
C LEU A 11 5.48 -7.56 7.11
N LYS A 12 4.45 -8.39 7.29
CA LYS A 12 4.26 -9.64 6.54
C LYS A 12 3.14 -9.43 5.53
N VAL A 13 3.42 -9.69 4.26
CA VAL A 13 2.40 -9.60 3.20
C VAL A 13 1.50 -10.85 3.28
N PRO A 14 0.16 -10.75 3.43
CA PRO A 14 -0.70 -11.89 3.78
C PRO A 14 -0.68 -13.08 2.81
N LYS A 15 -0.29 -12.86 1.54
CA LYS A 15 -0.27 -13.89 0.48
C LYS A 15 1.13 -14.18 -0.08
N SER A 16 2.18 -13.67 0.57
CA SER A 16 3.56 -13.81 0.11
C SER A 16 4.50 -14.12 1.27
N ASP A 17 5.61 -14.78 0.99
CA ASP A 17 6.71 -14.96 1.95
C ASP A 17 7.59 -13.71 2.07
N VAL A 18 7.15 -12.58 1.49
CA VAL A 18 7.81 -11.28 1.62
C VAL A 18 7.61 -10.70 3.02
N PHE A 19 8.74 -10.44 3.67
CA PHE A 19 8.85 -9.64 4.87
C PHE A 19 9.61 -8.36 4.55
N ALA A 20 9.08 -7.22 4.95
CA ALA A 20 9.71 -5.92 4.74
C ALA A 20 9.76 -5.14 6.05
N VAL A 21 10.92 -4.59 6.37
CA VAL A 21 11.09 -3.65 7.48
C VAL A 21 11.03 -2.25 6.89
N LEU A 22 10.00 -1.49 7.25
CA LEU A 22 9.70 -0.18 6.68
C LEU A 22 9.56 0.87 7.78
N SER A 23 9.78 2.14 7.47
CA SER A 23 9.32 3.22 8.35
C SER A 23 7.79 3.18 8.53
N ALA A 24 7.30 3.86 9.56
CA ALA A 24 5.86 3.98 9.77
C ALA A 24 5.14 4.68 8.61
N ASP A 25 5.80 5.62 7.92
CA ASP A 25 5.21 6.28 6.75
C ASP A 25 5.08 5.31 5.57
N ALA A 26 6.16 4.61 5.24
CA ALA A 26 6.16 3.58 4.20
C ALA A 26 5.17 2.44 4.51
N ALA A 27 5.08 2.00 5.76
CA ALA A 27 4.09 1.02 6.18
C ALA A 27 2.64 1.54 6.02
N GLY A 28 2.42 2.83 6.24
CA GLY A 28 1.14 3.49 6.00
C GLY A 28 0.72 3.49 4.52
N ILE A 29 1.68 3.72 3.62
CA ILE A 29 1.47 3.63 2.17
C ILE A 29 1.00 2.22 1.81
N VAL A 30 1.75 1.18 2.21
CA VAL A 30 1.41 -0.22 1.96
C VAL A 30 0.02 -0.57 2.50
N ALA A 31 -0.27 -0.23 3.75
CA ALA A 31 -1.56 -0.52 4.37
C ALA A 31 -2.72 0.18 3.64
N THR A 32 -2.51 1.42 3.20
CA THR A 32 -3.53 2.16 2.44
C THR A 32 -3.76 1.55 1.06
N MET A 33 -2.70 1.13 0.36
CA MET A 33 -2.81 0.47 -0.95
C MET A 33 -3.55 -0.87 -0.85
N PHE A 34 -3.20 -1.71 0.13
CA PHE A 34 -3.91 -2.97 0.40
C PHE A 34 -5.39 -2.75 0.70
N CYS A 35 -5.72 -1.71 1.49
CA CYS A 35 -7.11 -1.39 1.81
C CYS A 35 -7.89 -0.92 0.57
N LEU A 36 -7.30 -0.09 -0.29
CA LEU A 36 -7.93 0.35 -1.54
C LEU A 36 -8.22 -0.84 -2.46
N GLU A 37 -7.27 -1.76 -2.60
CA GLU A 37 -7.43 -2.95 -3.44
C GLU A 37 -8.57 -3.85 -2.95
N ARG A 38 -8.60 -4.14 -1.65
CA ARG A 38 -9.68 -4.92 -1.04
C ARG A 38 -11.05 -4.26 -1.19
N LEU A 39 -11.10 -2.93 -1.16
CA LEU A 39 -12.35 -2.20 -1.38
C LEU A 39 -12.80 -2.22 -2.85
N PHE A 40 -11.91 -2.44 -3.82
CA PHE A 40 -12.33 -2.68 -5.21
C PHE A 40 -13.16 -3.96 -5.29
N ASP A 41 -12.68 -5.03 -4.66
CA ASP A 41 -13.32 -6.35 -4.66
C ASP A 41 -14.69 -6.32 -3.96
N ASP A 42 -14.83 -5.51 -2.91
CA ASP A 42 -16.06 -5.41 -2.11
C ASP A 42 -17.08 -4.40 -2.69
N SER A 43 -16.71 -3.60 -3.72
CA SER A 43 -17.57 -2.54 -4.27
C SER A 43 -18.46 -3.03 -5.42
N ALA A 44 -19.76 -2.72 -5.36
CA ALA A 44 -20.73 -3.08 -6.40
C ALA A 44 -20.95 -2.01 -7.49
N ASN A 45 -20.49 -0.77 -7.27
CA ASN A 45 -20.73 0.37 -8.16
C ASN A 45 -19.46 0.78 -8.94
N GLN A 46 -19.56 0.79 -10.26
CA GLN A 46 -18.44 1.13 -11.15
C GLN A 46 -17.88 2.54 -10.95
N ALA A 47 -18.71 3.51 -10.56
CA ALA A 47 -18.26 4.88 -10.32
C ALA A 47 -17.34 4.96 -9.09
N ASP A 48 -17.68 4.22 -8.04
CA ASP A 48 -16.89 4.15 -6.81
C ASP A 48 -15.57 3.42 -7.07
N ILE A 49 -15.61 2.29 -7.78
CA ILE A 49 -14.42 1.53 -8.21
C ILE A 49 -13.44 2.44 -8.98
N ASN A 50 -13.93 3.17 -9.99
CA ASN A 50 -13.08 4.06 -10.78
C ASN A 50 -12.43 5.18 -9.94
N GLY A 51 -13.19 5.73 -8.98
CA GLY A 51 -12.67 6.72 -8.04
C GLY A 51 -11.57 6.16 -7.15
N MET A 52 -11.71 4.91 -6.70
CA MET A 52 -10.73 4.25 -5.84
C MET A 52 -9.49 3.82 -6.62
N ILE A 53 -9.64 3.30 -7.84
CA ILE A 53 -8.52 2.96 -8.75
C ILE A 53 -7.63 4.19 -9.00
N LYS A 54 -8.24 5.35 -9.24
CA LYS A 54 -7.49 6.62 -9.37
C LYS A 54 -6.67 6.95 -8.13
N ARG A 55 -7.24 6.77 -6.93
CA ARG A 55 -6.52 7.00 -5.67
C ARG A 55 -5.37 6.02 -5.49
N TYR A 56 -5.56 4.75 -5.87
CA TYR A 56 -4.52 3.73 -5.81
C TYR A 56 -3.35 4.07 -6.71
N HIS A 57 -3.60 4.43 -7.98
CA HIS A 57 -2.52 4.83 -8.88
C HIS A 57 -1.84 6.14 -8.47
N HIS A 58 -2.59 7.11 -7.93
CA HIS A 58 -2.00 8.33 -7.39
C HIS A 58 -1.08 8.04 -6.19
N LEU A 59 -1.51 7.15 -5.29
CA LEU A 59 -0.70 6.74 -4.14
C LEU A 59 0.52 5.90 -4.57
N GLY A 60 0.37 5.02 -5.56
CA GLY A 60 1.48 4.28 -6.15
C GLY A 60 2.52 5.21 -6.79
N ALA A 61 2.08 6.24 -7.52
CA ALA A 61 2.98 7.25 -8.08
C ALA A 61 3.73 8.01 -6.97
N PHE A 62 3.04 8.39 -5.89
CA PHE A 62 3.67 9.00 -4.71
C PHE A 62 4.71 8.08 -4.06
N ALA A 63 4.43 6.78 -3.95
CA ALA A 63 5.35 5.79 -3.39
C ALA A 63 6.69 5.70 -4.15
N THR A 64 6.69 5.96 -5.47
CA THR A 64 7.92 5.95 -6.28
C THR A 64 8.90 7.07 -5.92
N MET A 65 8.41 8.16 -5.32
CA MET A 65 9.22 9.30 -4.89
C MET A 65 9.67 9.18 -3.43
N HIS A 66 9.25 8.13 -2.72
CA HIS A 66 9.59 7.93 -1.31
C HIS A 66 11.05 7.47 -1.14
N ASN A 67 11.70 7.85 -0.03
CA ASN A 67 13.08 7.44 0.25
C ASN A 67 13.27 5.91 0.32
N GLU A 68 12.19 5.19 0.62
CA GLU A 68 12.13 3.72 0.68
C GLU A 68 11.47 3.09 -0.55
N ALA A 69 11.41 3.80 -1.69
CA ALA A 69 10.71 3.35 -2.90
C ALA A 69 11.06 1.92 -3.34
N HIS A 70 12.34 1.54 -3.26
CA HIS A 70 12.77 0.18 -3.63
C HIS A 70 12.10 -0.91 -2.77
N MET A 71 12.01 -0.69 -1.45
CA MET A 71 11.36 -1.63 -0.53
C MET A 71 9.84 -1.60 -0.70
N LEU A 72 9.26 -0.43 -0.97
CA LEU A 72 7.83 -0.30 -1.27
C LEU A 72 7.45 -1.10 -2.53
N TYR A 73 8.26 -1.04 -3.60
CA TYR A 73 8.03 -1.83 -4.82
C TYR A 73 8.01 -3.33 -4.53
N GLN A 74 8.98 -3.84 -3.77
CA GLN A 74 9.04 -5.25 -3.37
C GLN A 74 7.83 -5.71 -2.56
N VAL A 75 7.12 -4.80 -1.90
CA VAL A 75 5.91 -5.15 -1.13
C VAL A 75 4.68 -5.03 -2.01
N ILE A 76 4.54 -3.91 -2.74
CA ILE A 76 3.35 -3.57 -3.52
C ILE A 76 3.08 -4.58 -4.63
N GLU A 77 4.13 -5.13 -5.27
CA GLU A 77 3.98 -6.17 -6.30
C GLU A 77 3.34 -7.47 -5.79
N HIS A 78 3.25 -7.66 -4.47
CA HIS A 78 2.72 -8.86 -3.84
C HIS A 78 1.43 -8.62 -3.04
N ILE A 79 0.83 -7.43 -3.13
CA ILE A 79 -0.40 -7.08 -2.40
C ILE A 79 -1.64 -7.77 -3.03
N GLY A 80 -1.62 -8.05 -4.34
CA GLY A 80 -2.68 -8.73 -5.11
C GLY A 80 -2.74 -10.25 -4.94
#